data_AF-A0A957ZZD5-F1
#
_entry.id   AF-A0A957ZZD5-F1
#
_cell.length_a   1.000
_cell.length_b   1.000
_cell.length_c   1.000
_cell.angle_alpha   90.00
_cell.angle_beta   90.00
_cell.angle_gamma   90.00
#
_symmetry.space_group_name_H-M   'P 1'
#
loop_
_entity.id
_entity.type
_entity.pdbx_description
1 polymer ?
#
loop_
_entity_poly.entity_id
_entity_poly.type
_entity_poly.pdbx_seq_one_letter_code
_entity_poly.pdbx_strand_id
1 'polypeptide(L)'
;MKFNWKLVLMLILLNGMAIGLTALLLPGITVAHQRLSTYLILGAMFGLLNAFVKPIVQFLTISLLFVTYGLVIIIVNTVMFLLLEFFLSDLLIINNIWWSIIGGSVISLLGVFLENLCGLSPPIIDDIAQPEPALIAAKPPAGRYDQIMTQVRELKEEVLGHENQQ
;
A
#
# COMPACT_ATOMS: atom_id res chain seq x y z
N MET A 1 16.88 -6.96 4.41
CA MET A 1 15.79 -6.16 3.84
C MET A 1 16.39 -4.92 3.17
N LYS A 2 16.39 -4.84 1.83
CA LYS A 2 16.86 -3.64 1.13
C LYS A 2 15.79 -2.56 1.27
N PHE A 3 16.09 -1.51 2.03
CA PHE A 3 15.16 -0.40 2.21
C PHE A 3 15.04 0.35 0.87
N ASN A 4 13.89 0.22 0.22
CA ASN A 4 13.64 0.86 -1.07
C ASN A 4 13.21 2.32 -0.83
N TRP A 5 14.19 3.21 -0.59
CA TRP A 5 13.96 4.67 -0.39
C TRP A 5 13.15 5.29 -1.52
N LYS A 6 13.30 4.75 -2.73
CA LYS A 6 12.52 5.12 -3.92
C LYS A 6 11.02 4.93 -3.72
N LEU A 7 10.58 3.84 -3.08
CA LEU A 7 9.17 3.58 -2.81
C LEU A 7 8.61 4.59 -1.80
N VAL A 8 9.38 4.91 -0.75
CA VAL A 8 8.98 5.90 0.26
C VAL A 8 8.82 7.30 -0.36
N LEU A 9 9.74 7.70 -1.25
CA LEU A 9 9.65 8.97 -1.97
C LEU A 9 8.42 9.02 -2.89
N MET A 10 8.15 7.94 -3.62
CA MET A 10 6.98 7.86 -4.51
C MET A 10 5.67 7.94 -3.72
N LEU A 11 5.61 7.27 -2.56
CA LEU A 11 4.48 7.30 -1.63
C LEU A 11 4.23 8.70 -1.06
N ILE A 12 5.28 9.43 -0.70
CA ILE A 12 5.17 10.82 -0.23
C ILE A 12 4.66 11.72 -1.37
N LEU A 13 5.17 11.53 -2.60
CA LEU A 13 4.75 12.31 -3.76
C LEU A 13 3.27 12.04 -4.13
N LEU A 14 2.84 10.78 -4.11
CA LEU A 14 1.45 10.37 -4.34
C LEU A 14 0.52 10.94 -3.27
N ASN A 15 0.90 10.83 -1.99
CA ASN A 15 0.12 11.44 -0.90
C ASN A 15 0.00 12.95 -1.10
N GLY A 16 1.10 13.63 -1.45
CA GLY A 16 1.13 15.05 -1.84
C GLY A 16 0.11 15.42 -2.93
N MET A 17 0.06 14.61 -4.00
CA MET A 17 -0.92 14.77 -5.08
C MET A 17 -2.35 14.54 -4.62
N ALA A 18 -2.59 13.56 -3.74
CA ALA A 18 -3.92 13.26 -3.21
C ALA A 18 -4.52 14.48 -2.47
N ILE A 19 -3.72 15.24 -1.72
CA ILE A 19 -4.18 16.46 -1.03
C ILE A 19 -4.46 17.58 -2.02
N GLY A 20 -3.58 17.77 -3.01
CA GLY A 20 -3.78 18.76 -4.06
C GLY A 20 -5.09 18.52 -4.81
N LEU A 21 -5.38 17.27 -5.15
CA LEU A 21 -6.67 16.89 -5.74
C LEU A 21 -7.83 17.09 -4.76
N THR A 22 -7.66 16.77 -3.49
CA THR A 22 -8.72 16.93 -2.48
C THR A 22 -9.10 18.40 -2.29
N ALA A 23 -8.12 19.30 -2.25
CA ALA A 23 -8.34 20.74 -2.19
C ALA A 23 -9.08 21.27 -3.43
N LEU A 24 -8.91 20.62 -4.59
CA LEU A 24 -9.62 20.97 -5.82
C LEU A 24 -11.04 20.37 -5.89
N LEU A 25 -11.23 19.17 -5.32
CA LEU A 25 -12.49 18.42 -5.36
C LEU A 25 -13.51 18.89 -4.31
N LEU A 26 -13.06 19.50 -3.21
CA LEU A 26 -13.94 19.93 -2.13
C LEU A 26 -14.28 21.42 -2.24
N PRO A 27 -15.53 21.78 -2.59
CA PRO A 27 -15.95 23.19 -2.71
C PRO A 27 -16.04 23.92 -1.36
N GLY A 28 -15.93 23.20 -0.24
CA GLY A 28 -15.85 23.80 1.10
C GLY A 28 -14.44 24.21 1.54
N ILE A 29 -13.44 24.05 0.67
CA ILE A 29 -12.07 24.50 0.89
C ILE A 29 -11.81 25.65 -0.06
N THR A 30 -11.75 26.86 0.49
CA THR A 30 -11.49 28.04 -0.33
C THR A 30 -9.99 28.31 -0.33
N VAL A 31 -9.35 28.13 -1.50
CA VAL A 31 -7.93 28.47 -1.69
C VAL A 31 -7.83 29.92 -2.16
N ALA A 32 -7.18 30.76 -1.37
CA ALA A 32 -6.93 32.15 -1.74
C ALA A 32 -5.89 32.18 -2.88
N HIS A 33 -6.17 32.94 -3.94
CA HIS A 33 -5.33 33.06 -5.13
C HIS A 33 -5.06 31.71 -5.80
N GLN A 34 -5.95 31.27 -6.72
CA GLN A 34 -5.89 30.02 -7.51
C GLN A 34 -4.67 29.92 -8.47
N ARG A 35 -3.48 30.20 -7.96
CA ARG A 35 -2.19 30.11 -8.63
C ARG A 35 -1.57 28.76 -8.30
N LEU A 36 -0.83 28.22 -9.25
CA LEU A 36 -0.09 26.96 -9.09
C LEU A 36 0.86 26.99 -7.88
N SER A 37 1.43 28.16 -7.56
CA SER A 37 2.28 28.37 -6.38
C SER A 37 1.58 28.06 -5.06
N THR A 38 0.30 28.39 -4.93
CA THR A 38 -0.47 28.18 -3.70
C THR A 38 -0.69 26.69 -3.45
N TYR A 39 -1.05 25.94 -4.49
CA TYR A 39 -1.19 24.49 -4.41
C TYR A 39 0.14 23.79 -4.07
N LEU A 40 1.26 24.29 -4.60
CA LEU A 40 2.59 23.77 -4.28
C LEU A 40 2.92 23.98 -2.79
N ILE A 41 2.62 25.16 -2.23
CA ILE A 41 2.83 25.49 -0.81
C ILE A 41 1.93 24.64 0.08
N LEU A 42 0.66 24.47 -0.29
CA LEU A 42 -0.30 23.59 0.40
C LEU A 42 0.22 22.15 0.47
N GLY A 43 0.60 21.59 -0.68
CA GLY A 43 1.13 20.23 -0.76
C GLY A 43 2.43 20.05 0.02
N ALA A 44 3.33 21.04 -0.02
CA ALA A 44 4.58 21.02 0.74
C ALA A 44 4.35 21.05 2.25
N MET A 45 3.47 21.93 2.75
CA MET A 45 3.13 21.99 4.17
C MET A 45 2.40 20.74 4.63
N PHE A 46 1.44 20.23 3.86
CA PHE A 46 0.77 18.98 4.24
C PHE A 46 1.76 17.81 4.23
N GLY A 47 2.66 17.72 3.26
CA GLY A 47 3.73 16.73 3.25
C GLY A 47 4.59 16.81 4.51
N LEU A 48 4.91 18.01 4.97
CA LEU A 48 5.65 18.27 6.20
C LEU A 48 4.84 17.82 7.44
N LEU A 49 3.57 18.20 7.54
CA LEU A 49 2.67 17.76 8.62
C LEU A 49 2.54 16.23 8.64
N ASN A 50 2.41 15.60 7.48
CA ASN A 50 2.31 14.14 7.38
C ASN A 50 3.63 13.44 7.74
N ALA A 51 4.78 14.09 7.57
CA ALA A 51 6.08 13.55 7.97
C ALA A 51 6.35 13.67 9.48
N PHE A 52 5.90 14.74 10.13
CA PHE A 52 6.19 14.99 11.55
C PHE A 52 5.00 14.71 12.47
N VAL A 53 3.82 15.22 12.13
CA VAL A 53 2.65 15.18 13.01
C VAL A 53 1.98 13.82 12.98
N LYS A 54 1.83 13.20 11.79
CA LYS A 54 1.24 11.86 11.68
C LYS A 54 1.93 10.81 12.56
N PRO A 55 3.27 10.65 12.57
CA PRO A 55 3.90 9.66 13.44
C PRO A 55 3.72 9.97 14.94
N ILE A 56 3.75 11.25 15.33
CA ILE A 56 3.51 11.66 16.73
C ILE A 56 2.08 11.30 17.14
N VAL A 57 1.10 11.66 16.32
CA VAL A 57 -0.31 11.40 16.61
C VAL A 57 -0.58 9.89 16.55
N GLN A 58 -0.04 9.15 15.59
CA GLN A 58 -0.18 7.69 15.53
C GLN A 58 0.41 7.01 16.75
N PHE A 59 1.55 7.50 17.28
CA PHE A 59 2.13 6.98 18.51
C PHE A 59 1.17 7.14 19.71
N LEU A 60 0.54 8.30 19.85
CA LEU A 60 -0.48 8.54 20.89
C LEU A 60 -1.75 7.69 20.65
N THR A 61 -2.15 7.54 19.39
CA THR A 61 -3.44 6.92 19.06
C THR A 61 -3.37 5.41 18.90
N ILE A 62 -2.19 4.80 19.02
CA ILE A 62 -2.02 3.34 18.89
C ILE A 62 -2.82 2.57 19.95
N SER A 63 -2.95 3.12 21.16
CA SER A 63 -3.77 2.54 22.22
C SER A 63 -5.27 2.71 21.94
N LEU A 64 -5.67 3.84 21.35
CA LEU A 64 -7.06 4.12 20.98
C LEU A 64 -7.51 3.41 19.69
N LEU A 65 -6.58 2.98 18.82
CA LEU A 65 -6.90 2.26 17.58
C LEU A 65 -7.69 0.97 17.86
N PHE A 66 -7.32 0.24 18.91
CA PHE A 66 -8.00 -1.00 19.31
C PHE A 66 -9.40 -0.76 19.89
N VAL A 67 -9.64 0.40 20.49
CA VAL A 67 -10.91 0.74 21.15
C VAL A 67 -11.96 1.25 20.16
N THR A 68 -11.52 1.88 19.08
CA THR A 68 -12.38 2.69 18.19
C THR A 68 -12.63 2.07 16.81
N TYR A 69 -12.16 0.83 16.58
CA TYR A 69 -12.33 0.08 15.31
C TYR A 69 -11.90 0.85 14.04
N GLY A 70 -10.98 1.80 14.17
CA GLY A 70 -10.48 2.59 13.04
C GLY A 70 -11.12 3.98 12.89
N LEU A 71 -12.09 4.38 13.74
CA LEU A 71 -12.60 5.77 13.75
C LEU A 71 -11.47 6.79 14.01
N VAL A 72 -10.48 6.39 14.80
CA VAL A 72 -9.24 7.12 15.01
C VAL A 72 -8.56 7.55 13.71
N ILE A 73 -8.57 6.72 12.67
CA ILE A 73 -7.89 7.03 11.40
C ILE A 73 -8.53 8.27 10.76
N ILE A 74 -9.87 8.36 10.79
CA ILE A 74 -10.62 9.52 10.31
C ILE A 74 -10.29 10.75 11.15
N ILE A 75 -10.25 10.62 12.48
CA ILE A 75 -9.93 11.73 13.39
C ILE A 75 -8.51 12.26 13.11
N VAL A 76 -7.51 11.38 13.00
CA VAL A 76 -6.12 11.79 12.74
C VAL A 76 -6.03 12.55 11.41
N ASN A 77 -6.61 12.01 10.34
CA ASN A 77 -6.59 12.66 9.04
C ASN A 77 -7.35 14.00 9.04
N THR A 78 -8.45 14.10 9.78
CA THR A 78 -9.21 15.34 9.97
C THR A 78 -8.38 16.39 10.72
N VAL A 79 -7.74 15.98 11.82
CA VAL A 79 -6.86 16.85 12.63
C VAL A 79 -5.70 17.35 11.79
N MET A 80 -5.10 16.51 10.94
CA MET A 80 -4.06 16.97 10.00
C MET A 80 -4.59 18.07 9.07
N PHE A 81 -5.82 17.94 8.60
CA PHE A 81 -6.45 18.91 7.71
C PHE A 81 -6.74 20.24 8.40
N LEU A 82 -7.22 20.18 9.65
CA LEU A 82 -7.41 21.37 10.49
C LEU A 82 -6.08 22.06 10.85
N LEU A 83 -5.02 21.28 11.11
CA LEU A 83 -3.69 21.84 11.32
C LEU A 83 -3.18 22.52 10.05
N LEU A 84 -3.41 21.95 8.87
CA LEU A 84 -3.01 22.57 7.61
C LEU A 84 -3.69 23.93 7.43
N GLU A 85 -5.01 23.99 7.65
CA GLU A 85 -5.75 25.26 7.66
C GLU A 85 -5.17 26.24 8.69
N PHE A 86 -4.91 25.77 9.91
CA PHE A 86 -4.37 26.63 10.97
C PHE A 86 -3.02 27.25 10.60
N PHE A 87 -2.12 26.49 9.96
CA PHE A 87 -0.82 26.99 9.51
C PHE A 87 -0.91 27.86 8.24
N LEU A 88 -1.97 27.69 7.44
CA LEU A 88 -2.14 28.34 6.15
C LEU A 88 -3.45 29.13 6.10
N SER A 89 -3.84 29.77 7.20
CA SER A 89 -5.13 30.46 7.34
C SER A 89 -5.35 31.55 6.30
N ASP A 90 -4.27 32.14 5.80
CA ASP A 90 -4.31 33.18 4.76
C ASP A 90 -4.46 32.60 3.34
N LEU A 91 -4.18 31.31 3.16
CA LEU A 91 -4.16 30.63 1.87
C LEU A 91 -5.27 29.57 1.73
N LEU A 92 -5.77 29.04 2.84
CA LEU A 92 -6.75 27.96 2.90
C LEU A 92 -7.73 28.26 4.02
N ILE A 93 -9.00 28.43 3.67
CA ILE A 93 -10.10 28.60 4.62
C ILE A 93 -11.04 27.42 4.51
N ILE A 94 -11.32 26.75 5.63
CA ILE A 94 -12.29 25.66 5.71
C ILE A 94 -13.54 26.16 6.42
N ASN A 95 -14.67 26.11 5.72
CA ASN A 95 -15.90 26.69 6.25
C ASN A 95 -16.46 25.96 7.48
N ASN A 96 -16.21 24.65 7.62
CA ASN A 96 -16.75 23.83 8.72
C ASN A 96 -15.87 22.59 8.99
N ILE A 97 -15.90 22.10 10.24
CA ILE A 97 -15.22 20.86 10.66
C ILE A 97 -15.67 19.63 9.84
N TRP A 98 -16.93 19.62 9.38
CA TRP A 98 -17.46 18.58 8.51
C TRP A 98 -16.73 18.49 7.18
N TRP A 99 -16.29 19.63 6.62
CA TRP A 99 -15.46 19.65 5.41
C TRP A 99 -14.07 19.10 5.65
N SER A 100 -13.50 19.30 6.85
CA SER A 100 -12.22 18.69 7.23
C SER A 100 -12.33 17.16 7.36
N ILE A 101 -13.46 16.65 7.87
CA ILE A 101 -13.72 15.20 7.96
C ILE A 101 -13.83 14.58 6.56
N ILE A 102 -14.63 15.21 5.68
CA ILE A 102 -14.78 14.77 4.30
C ILE A 102 -13.43 14.86 3.58
N GLY A 103 -12.67 15.94 3.78
CA GLY A 103 -11.35 16.13 3.19
C GLY A 103 -10.34 15.06 3.61
N GLY A 104 -10.26 14.77 4.91
CA GLY A 104 -9.41 13.68 5.42
C GLY A 104 -9.80 12.31 4.86
N SER A 105 -11.09 12.07 4.65
CA SER A 105 -11.59 10.83 4.05
C SER A 105 -11.26 10.74 2.56
N VAL A 106 -11.45 11.82 1.79
CA VAL A 106 -11.14 11.87 0.35
C VAL A 106 -9.64 11.72 0.11
N ILE A 107 -8.78 12.35 0.94
CA ILE A 107 -7.32 12.16 0.89
C ILE A 107 -6.93 10.70 1.05
N SER A 108 -7.52 10.02 2.03
CA SER A 108 -7.22 8.60 2.27
C SER A 108 -7.63 7.75 1.08
N LEU A 109 -8.80 8.03 0.50
CA LEU A 109 -9.31 7.30 -0.64
C LEU A 109 -8.48 7.55 -1.90
N LEU A 110 -8.10 8.80 -2.17
CA LEU A 110 -7.22 9.16 -3.28
C LEU A 110 -5.82 8.58 -3.12
N GLY A 111 -5.28 8.55 -1.91
CA GLY A 111 -3.99 7.92 -1.62
C GLY A 111 -3.99 6.44 -2.04
N VAL A 112 -4.96 5.68 -1.52
CA VAL A 112 -5.13 4.25 -1.87
C VAL A 112 -5.39 4.07 -3.37
N PHE A 113 -6.22 4.92 -3.97
CA PHE A 113 -6.54 4.84 -5.39
C PHE A 113 -5.32 5.09 -6.27
N LEU A 114 -4.53 6.13 -5.99
CA LEU A 114 -3.30 6.46 -6.70
C LEU A 114 -2.24 5.36 -6.52
N GLU A 115 -2.10 4.81 -5.29
CA GLU A 115 -1.15 3.74 -5.01
C GLU A 115 -1.47 2.46 -5.80
N ASN A 116 -2.75 2.11 -5.87
CA ASN A 116 -3.22 0.96 -6.65
C ASN A 116 -3.03 1.17 -8.15
N LEU A 117 -3.31 2.38 -8.66
CA LEU A 117 -3.08 2.71 -10.07
C LEU A 117 -1.60 2.67 -10.46
N CYS A 118 -0.70 3.08 -9.56
CA CYS A 118 0.74 3.05 -9.80
C CYS A 118 1.36 1.66 -9.60
N GLY A 119 0.60 0.64 -9.19
CA GLY A 119 1.09 -0.75 -9.13
C GLY A 119 2.22 -0.97 -8.12
N LEU A 120 2.28 -0.16 -7.05
CA LEU A 120 3.35 -0.23 -6.04
C LEU A 120 3.19 -1.37 -5.02
N SER A 121 2.19 -2.24 -5.21
CA SER A 121 1.99 -3.45 -4.41
C SER A 121 2.86 -4.57 -4.95
N PRO A 122 3.94 -4.98 -4.25
CA PRO A 122 4.69 -6.16 -4.67
C PRO A 122 3.77 -7.39 -4.68
N PRO A 123 3.84 -8.24 -5.73
CA PRO A 123 3.13 -9.51 -5.72
C PRO A 123 3.63 -10.36 -4.54
N ILE A 124 2.72 -10.94 -3.76
CA ILE A 124 3.05 -11.91 -2.69
C ILE A 124 3.28 -13.27 -3.35
N ILE A 125 4.26 -13.34 -4.26
CA ILE A 125 4.64 -14.57 -4.96
C ILE A 125 6.12 -14.43 -5.32
N ASP A 126 7.06 -14.82 -4.45
CA ASP A 126 8.50 -14.76 -4.83
C ASP A 126 9.43 -15.84 -4.24
N ASP A 127 8.98 -16.84 -3.45
CA ASP A 127 9.95 -17.90 -3.06
C ASP A 127 9.39 -19.23 -2.49
N ILE A 128 8.16 -19.62 -2.84
CA ILE A 128 7.60 -20.92 -2.36
C ILE A 128 7.19 -21.85 -3.53
N ALA A 129 7.33 -21.39 -4.78
CA ALA A 129 6.89 -22.15 -5.96
C ALA A 129 7.77 -21.98 -7.21
N GLN A 130 8.94 -21.34 -7.10
CA GLN A 130 9.95 -21.42 -8.14
C GLN A 130 10.89 -22.57 -7.73
N PRO A 131 10.81 -23.76 -8.35
CA PRO A 131 11.85 -24.77 -8.14
C PRO A 131 13.19 -24.12 -8.42
N GLU A 132 14.16 -24.31 -7.51
CA GLU A 132 15.49 -23.73 -7.64
C GLU A 132 15.96 -23.92 -9.10
N PRO A 133 16.50 -22.89 -9.77
CA PRO A 133 16.92 -23.02 -11.17
C PRO A 133 17.92 -24.18 -11.35
N ALA A 134 18.63 -24.58 -10.28
CA ALA A 134 19.45 -25.79 -10.23
C ALA A 134 18.66 -27.11 -10.39
N LEU A 135 17.43 -27.21 -9.87
CA LEU A 135 16.57 -28.39 -10.01
C LEU A 135 15.92 -28.50 -11.40
N ILE A 136 15.63 -27.38 -12.07
CA ILE A 136 15.14 -27.40 -13.46
C ILE A 136 16.29 -27.61 -14.46
N ALA A 137 17.45 -26.99 -14.23
CA ALA A 137 18.63 -27.12 -15.09
C ALA A 137 19.37 -28.44 -14.89
N ALA A 138 19.17 -29.13 -13.75
CA ALA A 138 19.58 -30.52 -13.57
C ALA A 138 18.71 -31.41 -14.45
N LYS A 139 19.04 -31.47 -15.75
CA LYS A 139 18.65 -32.59 -16.61
C LYS A 139 18.97 -33.86 -15.81
N PRO A 140 17.97 -34.69 -15.47
CA PRO A 140 18.22 -35.86 -14.64
C PRO A 140 19.30 -36.70 -15.32
N PRO A 141 20.20 -37.31 -14.52
CA PRO A 141 21.38 -37.99 -15.07
C PRO A 141 20.95 -38.96 -16.16
N ALA A 142 21.67 -38.97 -17.29
CA ALA A 142 21.33 -39.85 -18.41
C ALA A 142 21.19 -41.30 -17.89
N GLY A 143 20.03 -41.92 -18.14
CA GLY A 143 19.67 -43.25 -17.60
C GLY A 143 18.76 -43.25 -16.36
N ARG A 144 18.51 -42.09 -15.70
CA ARG A 144 17.56 -41.96 -14.59
C ARG A 144 16.12 -42.26 -15.01
N TYR A 145 15.74 -41.87 -16.23
CA TYR A 145 14.42 -42.19 -16.78
C TYR A 145 14.25 -43.69 -17.00
N ASP A 146 15.29 -44.37 -17.48
CA ASP A 146 15.23 -45.82 -17.71
C ASP A 146 15.09 -46.59 -16.39
N GLN A 147 15.77 -46.13 -15.33
CA GLN A 147 15.61 -46.69 -13.98
C GLN A 147 14.21 -46.46 -13.42
N ILE A 148 13.68 -45.24 -13.55
CA ILE A 148 12.32 -44.91 -13.08
C ILE A 148 11.29 -45.73 -13.84
N MET A 149 11.42 -45.87 -15.17
CA MET A 149 10.51 -46.69 -15.98
C MET A 149 10.62 -48.18 -15.63
N THR A 150 11.82 -48.66 -15.29
CA THR A 150 12.01 -50.04 -14.83
C THR A 150 11.35 -50.25 -13.47
N GLN A 151 11.54 -49.35 -12.52
CA GLN A 151 10.90 -49.42 -11.19
C GLN A 151 9.38 -49.29 -11.28
N VAL A 152 8.86 -48.37 -12.08
CA VAL A 152 7.41 -48.23 -12.29
C VAL A 152 6.84 -49.48 -12.96
N ARG A 153 7.58 -50.11 -13.87
CA ARG A 153 7.18 -51.38 -14.49
C ARG A 153 7.17 -52.52 -13.47
N GLU A 154 8.20 -52.66 -12.65
CA GLU A 154 8.25 -53.67 -11.58
C GLU A 154 7.13 -53.46 -10.56
N LEU A 155 6.90 -52.23 -10.10
CA LEU A 155 5.80 -51.90 -9.20
C LEU A 155 4.44 -52.19 -9.83
N LYS A 156 4.28 -51.91 -11.12
CA LYS A 156 3.05 -52.22 -11.85
C LYS A 156 2.83 -53.73 -11.96
N GLU A 157 3.87 -54.52 -12.18
CA GLU A 157 3.80 -55.99 -12.21
C GLU A 157 3.52 -56.57 -10.81
N GLU A 158 4.10 -56.00 -9.75
CA GLU A 158 3.83 -56.37 -8.36
C GLU A 158 2.36 -56.08 -7.98
N VAL A 159 1.87 -54.86 -8.25
CA VAL A 159 0.48 -54.47 -7.96
C VAL A 159 -0.52 -55.28 -8.78
N LEU A 160 -0.29 -55.47 -10.09
CA LEU A 160 -1.17 -56.27 -10.95
C LEU A 160 -1.11 -57.77 -10.63
N GLY A 161 0.02 -58.26 -10.13
CA GLY A 161 0.19 -59.64 -9.65
C GLY A 161 -0.60 -59.91 -8.37
N HIS A 162 -0.64 -58.93 -7.46
CA HIS A 162 -1.45 -58.99 -6.25
C HIS A 162 -2.95 -58.82 -6.50
N GLU A 163 -3.35 -58.03 -7.50
CA GLU A 163 -4.77 -57.84 -7.87
C GLU A 163 -5.42 -59.08 -8.49
N ASN A 164 -4.64 -59.98 -9.11
CA ASN A 164 -5.14 -61.24 -9.71
C ASN A 164 -5.20 -62.45 -8.74
N GLN A 165 -4.84 -62.26 -7.46
CA GLN A 165 -4.86 -63.32 -6.44
C GLN A 165 -6.02 -63.18 -5.42
N GLN A 166 -6.96 -62.25 -5.64
CA GLN A 166 -8.24 -62.15 -4.91
C GLN A 166 -9.41 -62.48 -5.83
#